data_AF-A0A9Q1N042-F1
#
_entry.id   AF-A0A9Q1N042-F1
#
_cell.length_a   1.000
_cell.length_b   1.000
_cell.length_c   1.000
_cell.angle_alpha   90.00
_cell.angle_beta   90.00
_cell.angle_gamma   90.00
#
_symmetry.space_group_name_H-M   'P 1'
#
loop_
_entity.id
_entity.type
_entity.pdbx_description
1 polymer ?
#
loop_
_entity_poly.entity_id
_entity_poly.type
_entity_poly.pdbx_seq_one_letter_code
_entity_poly.pdbx_strand_id
1 'polypeptide(L)'
;MFVTVNSALPGKHWVVPPLERIEECFKEMEQRNLNEEERKEKSITTYSLPFVVFHGISDKCSNEGITHFTELLSNWSGSSGHCIEIGNGEWDSWFIPFSKQVDIACEKLKKMSELSQGYNIIGLSQGNMVGRGVIEFCDGGPPVRNLISLAGPHAGIASVPLCGSGFWCILADSLLKLAIYSNFIQEHLAPAGYIRIPTDLADYRKGCEFLPVLNNEVHRNSTFKKRFASLKNLVLIMFEKDEILVPKQTSWFGYYPDGTFSTVLPAQKTNLYTEDWIGLKMLDEAGKVKFLNVSGSHLEISTSEMKKNILPYLVDNASTIVTKSRSSDLLWPSSVRDFNDEFNGAVEEILQLHTHAETASLRSWKF
;
A
#
# COMPACT_ATOMS: atom_id res chain seq x y z
N MET A 1 20.10 12.98 59.63
CA MET A 1 20.75 11.69 59.30
C MET A 1 21.93 11.99 58.39
N PHE A 2 22.98 12.61 58.95
CA PHE A 2 24.18 13.07 58.21
C PHE A 2 25.42 12.61 58.96
N VAL A 3 25.61 11.30 59.07
CA VAL A 3 26.89 10.68 59.44
C VAL A 3 26.83 9.27 58.86
N THR A 4 27.49 9.05 57.72
CA THR A 4 28.12 7.79 57.23
C THR A 4 28.19 7.75 55.70
N VAL A 5 29.00 8.64 55.09
CA VAL A 5 29.62 8.36 53.79
C VAL A 5 31.10 8.65 53.92
N ASN A 6 31.78 7.86 54.76
CA ASN A 6 33.23 7.92 54.90
C ASN A 6 33.82 6.52 55.21
N SER A 7 33.26 5.49 54.57
CA SER A 7 33.79 4.12 54.70
C SER A 7 33.96 3.38 53.37
N ALA A 8 33.78 4.05 52.23
CA ALA A 8 34.11 3.48 50.93
C ALA A 8 35.15 4.37 50.22
N LEU A 9 36.38 3.89 50.16
CA LEU A 9 37.56 4.44 49.44
C LEU A 9 38.45 5.42 50.25
N PRO A 10 39.64 4.97 50.72
CA PRO A 10 40.65 5.86 51.28
C PRO A 10 41.29 6.68 50.14
N GLY A 11 41.32 8.01 50.29
CA GLY A 11 42.18 8.89 49.48
C GLY A 11 41.49 9.91 48.55
N LYS A 12 40.16 10.04 48.54
CA LYS A 12 39.47 11.11 47.81
C LYS A 12 38.70 12.03 48.77
N HIS A 13 39.20 13.25 48.96
CA HIS A 13 38.43 14.33 49.56
C HIS A 13 37.39 14.82 48.55
N TRP A 14 36.12 14.62 48.86
CA TRP A 14 35.02 15.26 48.13
C TRP A 14 34.73 16.60 48.79
N VAL A 15 34.98 17.68 48.05
CA VAL A 15 34.54 19.02 48.47
C VAL A 15 33.05 19.09 48.19
N VAL A 16 32.25 19.07 49.26
CA VAL A 16 30.79 19.28 49.16
C VAL A 16 30.57 20.74 48.73
N PRO A 17 29.85 21.01 47.63
CA PRO A 17 29.57 22.38 47.22
C PRO A 17 28.81 23.16 48.30
N PRO A 18 28.94 24.50 48.36
CA PRO A 18 28.12 25.33 49.23
C PRO A 18 26.62 25.09 49.00
N LEU A 19 25.82 25.19 50.06
CA LEU A 19 24.38 24.90 50.03
C LEU A 19 23.64 25.67 48.92
N GLU A 20 24.02 26.92 48.69
CA GLU A 20 23.46 27.78 47.64
C GLU A 20 23.62 27.17 46.23
N ARG A 21 24.75 26.51 45.98
CA ARG A 21 25.03 25.85 44.69
C ARG A 21 24.26 24.55 44.51
N ILE A 22 23.92 23.90 45.62
CA ILE A 22 23.07 22.71 45.63
C ILE A 22 21.62 23.12 45.36
N GLU A 23 21.14 24.19 45.99
CA GLU A 23 19.78 24.74 45.78
C GLU A 23 19.58 25.25 44.35
N GLU A 24 20.59 25.92 43.77
CA GLU A 24 20.56 26.37 42.37
C GLU A 24 20.46 25.17 41.40
N CYS A 25 21.18 24.09 41.68
CA CYS A 25 21.11 22.86 40.89
C CYS A 25 19.73 22.19 40.97
N PHE A 26 19.10 22.17 42.15
CA PHE A 26 17.73 21.66 42.31
C PHE A 26 16.70 22.50 41.56
N LYS A 27 16.81 23.83 41.59
CA LYS A 27 15.95 24.73 40.82
C LYS A 27 16.12 24.54 39.32
N GLU A 28 17.35 24.37 38.84
CA GLU A 28 17.60 24.07 37.43
C GLU A 28 17.01 22.72 37.00
N MET A 29 17.08 21.68 37.85
CA MET A 29 16.48 20.38 37.56
C MET A 29 14.94 20.46 37.51
N GLU A 30 14.33 21.22 38.42
CA GLU A 30 12.88 21.43 38.45
C GLU A 30 12.41 22.20 37.21
N GLN A 31 13.13 23.26 36.81
CA GLN A 31 12.86 24.01 35.58
C GLN A 31 13.02 23.14 34.31
N ARG A 32 14.00 22.23 34.29
CA ARG A 32 14.19 21.28 33.18
C ARG A 32 13.07 20.25 33.12
N ASN A 33 12.59 19.75 34.26
CA ASN A 33 11.45 18.84 34.32
C ASN A 33 10.16 19.52 33.84
N LEU A 34 9.92 20.78 34.23
CA LEU A 34 8.76 21.56 33.74
C LEU A 34 8.85 21.79 32.23
N ASN A 35 10.03 22.12 31.71
CA ASN A 35 10.26 22.26 30.27
C ASN A 35 10.14 20.91 29.52
N GLU A 36 10.49 19.78 30.15
CA GLU A 36 10.27 18.44 29.60
C GLU A 36 8.80 18.03 29.61
N GLU A 37 8.03 18.42 30.63
CA GLU A 37 6.58 18.22 30.69
C GLU A 37 5.86 19.08 29.64
N GLU A 38 6.21 20.36 29.48
CA GLU A 38 5.71 21.22 28.40
C GLU A 38 6.13 20.70 27.00
N ARG A 39 7.29 20.07 26.88
CA ARG A 39 7.77 19.45 25.63
C ARG A 39 7.09 18.10 25.35
N LYS A 40 6.71 17.34 26.39
CA LYS A 40 5.85 16.15 26.29
C LYS A 40 4.42 16.52 25.89
N GLU A 41 3.92 17.68 26.32
CA GLU A 41 2.59 18.17 25.96
C GLU A 41 2.53 18.72 24.52
N LYS A 42 3.67 19.11 23.95
CA LYS A 42 3.87 19.30 22.50
C LYS A 42 4.40 18.04 21.80
N SER A 43 3.82 16.86 22.10
CA SER A 43 4.02 15.70 21.24
C SER A 43 3.48 16.04 19.85
N ILE A 44 4.36 16.17 18.86
CA ILE A 44 3.93 16.11 17.46
C ILE A 44 3.43 14.69 17.28
N THR A 45 2.12 14.51 17.36
CA THR A 45 1.49 13.25 17.03
C THR A 45 1.72 13.04 15.54
N THR A 46 2.73 12.24 15.19
CA THR A 46 2.97 11.80 13.82
C THR A 46 1.85 10.83 13.46
N TYR A 47 0.72 11.37 13.00
CA TYR A 47 -0.38 10.58 12.50
C TYR A 47 0.00 10.04 11.12
N SER A 48 0.45 8.80 11.07
CA SER A 48 0.51 8.06 9.81
C SER A 48 -0.90 8.01 9.22
N LEU A 49 -1.03 8.39 7.94
CA LEU A 49 -2.34 8.41 7.29
C LEU A 49 -3.01 7.02 7.30
N PRO A 50 -4.34 6.96 7.50
CA PRO A 50 -5.07 5.70 7.44
C PRO A 50 -4.94 5.08 6.05
N PHE A 51 -5.22 3.78 5.97
CA PHE A 51 -5.28 3.08 4.70
C PHE A 51 -6.56 2.25 4.58
N VAL A 52 -6.98 2.05 3.34
CA VAL A 52 -8.11 1.18 3.02
C VAL A 52 -7.67 0.03 2.13
N VAL A 53 -8.31 -1.12 2.30
CA VAL A 53 -8.06 -2.34 1.53
C VAL A 53 -9.28 -2.69 0.71
N PHE A 54 -9.08 -2.92 -0.58
CA PHE A 54 -10.07 -3.54 -1.48
C PHE A 54 -9.62 -4.95 -1.83
N HIS A 55 -10.41 -5.94 -1.42
CA HIS A 55 -10.11 -7.36 -1.66
C HIS A 55 -10.34 -7.75 -3.13
N GLY A 56 -9.87 -8.94 -3.49
CA GLY A 56 -9.99 -9.50 -4.83
C GLY A 56 -11.32 -10.22 -5.08
N ILE A 57 -11.36 -10.88 -6.23
CA ILE A 57 -12.51 -11.71 -6.63
C ILE A 57 -12.72 -12.86 -5.66
N SER A 58 -13.98 -13.19 -5.43
CA SER A 58 -14.42 -14.28 -4.56
C SER A 58 -14.00 -14.12 -3.09
N ASP A 59 -13.57 -12.94 -2.66
CA ASP A 59 -13.13 -12.70 -1.28
C ASP A 59 -14.08 -11.74 -0.54
N LYS A 60 -13.88 -11.54 0.76
CA LYS A 60 -14.62 -10.58 1.59
C LYS A 60 -13.75 -10.10 2.75
N CYS A 61 -14.06 -8.94 3.30
CA CYS A 61 -13.27 -8.34 4.37
C CYS A 61 -13.19 -9.20 5.63
N SER A 62 -14.25 -9.97 5.93
CA SER A 62 -14.30 -10.85 7.10
C SER A 62 -13.55 -12.18 6.93
N ASN A 63 -12.99 -12.46 5.75
CA ASN A 63 -12.13 -13.63 5.58
C ASN A 63 -10.81 -13.45 6.32
N GLU A 64 -10.32 -14.55 6.89
CA GLU A 64 -9.13 -14.58 7.75
C GLU A 64 -7.90 -13.95 7.08
N GLY A 65 -7.64 -14.29 5.82
CA GLY A 65 -6.50 -13.75 5.08
C GLY A 65 -6.53 -12.22 4.94
N ILE A 66 -7.70 -11.65 4.61
CA ILE A 66 -7.87 -10.19 4.46
C ILE A 66 -7.86 -9.47 5.80
N THR A 67 -8.52 -10.05 6.81
CA THR A 67 -8.54 -9.52 8.18
C THR A 67 -7.12 -9.47 8.73
N HIS A 68 -6.41 -10.60 8.70
CA HIS A 68 -5.04 -10.72 9.20
C HIS A 68 -4.08 -9.79 8.46
N PHE A 69 -4.18 -9.69 7.13
CA PHE A 69 -3.37 -8.76 6.34
C PHE A 69 -3.57 -7.30 6.76
N THR A 70 -4.83 -6.89 6.96
CA THR A 70 -5.18 -5.52 7.35
C THR A 70 -4.69 -5.23 8.77
N GLU A 71 -4.85 -6.17 9.69
CA GLU A 71 -4.40 -6.05 11.08
C GLU A 71 -2.87 -6.00 11.18
N LEU A 72 -2.15 -6.87 10.45
CA LEU A 72 -0.68 -6.85 10.43
C LEU A 72 -0.14 -5.51 9.94
N LEU A 73 -0.68 -4.99 8.84
CA LEU A 73 -0.25 -3.69 8.30
C LEU A 73 -0.61 -2.54 9.25
N SER A 74 -1.78 -2.59 9.90
CA SER A 74 -2.16 -1.59 10.90
C SER A 74 -1.19 -1.60 12.09
N ASN A 75 -0.87 -2.79 12.60
CA ASN A 75 0.06 -2.97 13.71
C ASN A 75 1.48 -2.51 13.37
N TRP A 76 1.99 -2.85 12.18
CA TRP A 76 3.34 -2.47 11.78
C TRP A 76 3.47 -0.97 11.46
N SER A 77 2.44 -0.37 10.87
CA SER A 77 2.48 1.05 10.45
C SER A 77 2.07 2.03 11.55
N GLY A 78 1.34 1.56 12.56
CA GLY A 78 0.65 2.42 13.52
C GLY A 78 -0.53 3.20 12.91
N SER A 79 -0.89 2.93 11.66
CA SER A 79 -2.00 3.57 10.95
C SER A 79 -3.30 2.80 11.12
N SER A 80 -4.43 3.49 11.07
CA SER A 80 -5.74 2.84 11.03
C SER A 80 -5.98 2.21 9.65
N GLY A 81 -6.18 0.89 9.61
CA GLY A 81 -6.48 0.13 8.41
C GLY A 81 -7.93 -0.33 8.35
N HIS A 82 -8.59 -0.13 7.21
CA HIS A 82 -9.98 -0.54 7.00
C HIS A 82 -10.15 -1.34 5.71
N CYS A 83 -10.66 -2.56 5.79
CA CYS A 83 -11.15 -3.25 4.60
C CYS A 83 -12.55 -2.72 4.23
N ILE A 84 -12.74 -2.31 2.98
CA ILE A 84 -13.99 -1.72 2.50
C ILE A 84 -14.81 -2.79 1.77
N GLU A 85 -15.75 -3.39 2.50
CA GLU A 85 -16.64 -4.42 1.96
C GLU A 85 -17.60 -3.84 0.93
N ILE A 86 -17.84 -4.53 -0.18
CA ILE A 86 -18.80 -4.08 -1.21
C ILE A 86 -19.89 -5.12 -1.35
N GLY A 87 -21.13 -4.72 -1.05
CA GLY A 87 -22.26 -5.63 -1.06
C GLY A 87 -22.02 -6.84 -0.13
N ASN A 88 -22.22 -8.04 -0.67
CA ASN A 88 -22.04 -9.34 -0.02
C ASN A 88 -20.68 -9.98 -0.36
N GLY A 89 -19.62 -9.18 -0.47
CA GLY A 89 -18.23 -9.62 -0.61
C GLY A 89 -18.00 -10.64 -1.71
N GLU A 90 -17.83 -11.91 -1.34
CA GLU A 90 -17.44 -12.98 -2.25
C GLU A 90 -18.37 -13.06 -3.45
N TRP A 91 -19.68 -13.01 -3.21
CA TRP A 91 -20.68 -13.07 -4.27
C TRP A 91 -20.68 -11.80 -5.13
N ASP A 92 -20.71 -10.63 -4.50
CA ASP A 92 -20.87 -9.36 -5.23
C ASP A 92 -19.59 -8.93 -5.95
N SER A 93 -18.42 -9.46 -5.56
CA SER A 93 -17.18 -9.33 -6.33
C SER A 93 -17.28 -9.94 -7.73
N TRP A 94 -18.13 -10.96 -7.92
CA TRP A 94 -18.41 -11.55 -9.23
C TRP A 94 -19.50 -10.79 -9.98
N PHE A 95 -20.57 -10.37 -9.30
CA PHE A 95 -21.84 -10.08 -9.98
C PHE A 95 -22.27 -8.60 -9.96
N ILE A 96 -21.63 -7.75 -9.15
CA ILE A 96 -21.86 -6.30 -9.24
C ILE A 96 -20.85 -5.70 -10.24
N PRO A 97 -21.29 -5.02 -11.30
CA PRO A 97 -20.36 -4.38 -12.25
C PRO A 97 -19.55 -3.28 -11.55
N PHE A 98 -18.31 -3.07 -12.01
CA PHE A 98 -17.36 -2.21 -11.32
C PHE A 98 -17.78 -0.75 -11.19
N SER A 99 -18.54 -0.21 -12.13
CA SER A 99 -19.12 1.13 -12.01
C SER A 99 -19.91 1.27 -10.70
N LYS A 100 -20.80 0.31 -10.42
CA LYS A 100 -21.57 0.26 -9.17
C LYS A 100 -20.68 -0.03 -7.95
N GLN A 101 -19.68 -0.90 -8.07
CA GLN A 101 -18.74 -1.15 -6.96
C GLN A 101 -17.99 0.13 -6.56
N VAL A 102 -17.53 0.91 -7.55
CA VAL A 102 -16.84 2.19 -7.34
C VAL A 102 -17.79 3.22 -6.72
N ASP A 103 -19.04 3.31 -7.17
CA ASP A 103 -20.03 4.21 -6.57
C ASP A 103 -20.28 3.89 -5.10
N ILE A 104 -20.46 2.60 -4.78
CA ILE A 104 -20.63 2.12 -3.39
C ILE A 104 -19.39 2.45 -2.56
N ALA A 105 -18.19 2.19 -3.08
CA ALA A 105 -16.95 2.48 -2.40
C ALA A 105 -16.78 3.98 -2.15
N CYS A 106 -17.03 4.81 -3.16
CA CYS A 106 -16.95 6.27 -3.08
C CYS A 106 -17.87 6.82 -1.97
N GLU A 107 -19.12 6.36 -1.91
CA GLU A 107 -20.09 6.79 -0.90
C GLU A 107 -19.74 6.32 0.51
N LYS A 108 -19.11 5.15 0.67
CA LYS A 108 -18.59 4.70 1.97
C LYS A 108 -17.42 5.56 2.41
N LEU A 109 -16.44 5.78 1.53
CA LEU A 109 -15.23 6.55 1.85
C LEU A 109 -15.53 8.00 2.21
N LYS A 110 -16.51 8.65 1.55
CA LYS A 110 -16.95 10.01 1.89
C LYS A 110 -17.52 10.13 3.31
N LYS A 111 -18.02 9.04 3.89
CA LYS A 111 -18.61 9.03 5.24
C LYS A 111 -17.58 8.77 6.34
N MET A 112 -16.35 8.39 5.98
CA MET A 112 -15.26 8.13 6.92
C MET A 112 -14.48 9.42 7.18
N SER A 113 -14.83 10.12 8.26
CA SER A 113 -14.23 11.41 8.64
C SER A 113 -12.71 11.36 8.85
N GLU A 114 -12.20 10.21 9.26
CA GLU A 114 -10.78 9.89 9.47
C GLU A 114 -9.96 9.96 8.17
N LEU A 115 -10.60 9.79 7.00
CA LEU A 115 -9.93 9.86 5.70
C LEU A 115 -9.83 11.29 5.15
N SER A 116 -10.44 12.28 5.83
CA SER A 116 -10.58 13.66 5.32
C SER A 116 -9.26 14.38 5.03
N GLN A 117 -8.20 14.06 5.78
CA GLN A 117 -6.85 14.61 5.57
C GLN A 117 -6.03 13.79 4.54
N GLY A 118 -6.64 12.75 4.00
CA GLY A 118 -6.08 11.85 3.02
C GLY A 118 -5.82 10.45 3.58
N TYR A 119 -5.61 9.51 2.67
CA TYR A 119 -5.45 8.09 3.01
C TYR A 119 -4.68 7.35 1.91
N ASN A 120 -4.26 6.13 2.22
CA ASN A 120 -3.64 5.22 1.26
C ASN A 120 -4.64 4.16 0.81
N ILE A 121 -4.53 3.69 -0.43
CA ILE A 121 -5.30 2.54 -0.94
C ILE A 121 -4.37 1.36 -1.13
N ILE A 122 -4.81 0.18 -0.69
CA ILE A 122 -4.22 -1.10 -1.04
C ILE A 122 -5.25 -1.90 -1.84
N GLY A 123 -4.92 -2.21 -3.09
CA GLY A 123 -5.76 -3.02 -3.97
C GLY A 123 -5.18 -4.42 -4.14
N LEU A 124 -6.00 -5.46 -3.92
CA LEU A 124 -5.61 -6.85 -4.11
C LEU A 124 -6.34 -7.42 -5.33
N SER A 125 -5.60 -7.93 -6.33
CA SER A 125 -6.19 -8.53 -7.54
C SER A 125 -7.23 -7.60 -8.20
N GLN A 126 -8.46 -8.07 -8.42
CA GLN A 126 -9.59 -7.28 -8.92
C GLN A 126 -9.88 -6.02 -8.08
N GLY A 127 -9.60 -5.99 -6.78
CA GLY A 127 -9.82 -4.83 -5.91
C GLY A 127 -9.09 -3.57 -6.39
N ASN A 128 -8.04 -3.73 -7.21
CA ASN A 128 -7.37 -2.63 -7.89
C ASN A 128 -8.25 -1.86 -8.89
N MET A 129 -9.24 -2.52 -9.48
CA MET A 129 -10.21 -1.87 -10.38
C MET A 129 -11.10 -0.92 -9.59
N VAL A 130 -11.54 -1.34 -8.40
CA VAL A 130 -12.29 -0.46 -7.49
C VAL A 130 -11.39 0.66 -6.97
N GLY A 131 -10.20 0.34 -6.46
CA GLY A 131 -9.27 1.33 -5.91
C GLY A 131 -8.87 2.41 -6.91
N ARG A 132 -8.53 2.03 -8.16
CA ARG A 132 -8.29 3.01 -9.24
C ARG A 132 -9.55 3.75 -9.64
N GLY A 133 -10.68 3.07 -9.74
CA GLY A 133 -11.97 3.70 -10.04
C GLY A 133 -12.34 4.77 -9.00
N VAL A 134 -12.08 4.54 -7.72
CA VAL A 134 -12.25 5.55 -6.67
C VAL A 134 -11.35 6.76 -6.93
N ILE A 135 -10.06 6.55 -7.22
CA ILE A 135 -9.13 7.66 -7.50
C ILE A 135 -9.61 8.48 -8.71
N GLU A 136 -10.00 7.82 -9.78
CA GLU A 136 -10.29 8.47 -11.06
C GLU A 136 -11.70 9.06 -11.11
N PHE A 137 -12.71 8.33 -10.60
CA PHE A 137 -14.12 8.66 -10.80
C PHE A 137 -14.78 9.34 -9.60
N CYS A 138 -14.39 9.04 -8.35
CA CYS A 138 -15.06 9.53 -7.15
C CYS A 138 -14.92 11.05 -6.97
N ASP A 139 -15.93 11.80 -7.43
CA ASP A 139 -15.96 13.24 -7.23
C ASP A 139 -16.31 13.62 -5.78
N GLY A 140 -15.58 14.60 -5.23
CA GLY A 140 -15.69 14.99 -3.83
C GLY A 140 -15.24 13.94 -2.82
N GLY A 141 -14.52 12.89 -3.24
CA GLY A 141 -13.92 11.91 -2.33
C GLY A 141 -12.72 12.48 -1.56
N PRO A 142 -12.37 11.91 -0.40
CA PRO A 142 -11.14 12.27 0.31
C PRO A 142 -9.90 12.05 -0.57
N PRO A 143 -8.80 12.80 -0.36
CA PRO A 143 -7.63 12.73 -1.23
C PRO A 143 -6.84 11.43 -1.01
N VAL A 144 -6.53 10.73 -2.10
CA VAL A 144 -5.68 9.52 -2.05
C VAL A 144 -4.21 9.91 -2.17
N ARG A 145 -3.38 9.48 -1.22
CA ARG A 145 -1.94 9.75 -1.21
C ARG A 145 -1.16 8.69 -1.97
N ASN A 146 -1.29 7.43 -1.59
CA ASN A 146 -0.59 6.32 -2.21
C ASN A 146 -1.58 5.27 -2.70
N LEU A 147 -1.31 4.69 -3.87
CA LEU A 147 -1.93 3.45 -4.32
C LEU A 147 -0.88 2.34 -4.28
N ILE A 148 -1.13 1.30 -3.49
CA ILE A 148 -0.31 0.10 -3.41
C ILE A 148 -1.11 -1.04 -4.06
N SER A 149 -0.74 -1.38 -5.29
CA SER A 149 -1.38 -2.42 -6.09
C SER A 149 -0.64 -3.73 -5.95
N LEU A 150 -1.34 -4.77 -5.48
CA LEU A 150 -0.86 -6.15 -5.52
C LEU A 150 -1.63 -6.89 -6.61
N ALA A 151 -0.93 -7.36 -7.63
CA ALA A 151 -1.50 -8.13 -8.74
C ALA A 151 -2.71 -7.45 -9.42
N GLY A 152 -2.63 -6.14 -9.70
CA GLY A 152 -3.74 -5.41 -10.33
C GLY A 152 -3.89 -5.70 -11.83
N PRO A 153 -5.07 -6.03 -12.37
CA PRO A 153 -5.28 -6.20 -13.81
C PRO A 153 -5.38 -4.85 -14.54
N HIS A 154 -4.40 -3.97 -14.39
CA HIS A 154 -4.49 -2.57 -14.82
C HIS A 154 -4.57 -2.35 -16.33
N ALA A 155 -4.00 -3.26 -17.13
CA ALA A 155 -4.16 -3.27 -18.58
C ALA A 155 -5.21 -4.29 -19.06
N GLY A 156 -5.91 -4.94 -18.12
CA GLY A 156 -6.88 -6.02 -18.35
C GLY A 156 -6.25 -7.41 -18.35
N ILE A 157 -7.06 -8.42 -18.65
CA ILE A 157 -6.63 -9.82 -18.88
C ILE A 157 -7.18 -10.35 -20.21
N ALA A 158 -6.42 -11.22 -20.85
CA ALA A 158 -6.71 -11.73 -22.20
C ALA A 158 -7.44 -13.09 -22.20
N SER A 159 -7.67 -13.66 -21.03
CA SER A 159 -8.39 -14.92 -20.81
C SER A 159 -9.31 -14.79 -19.60
N VAL A 160 -10.42 -15.52 -19.61
CA VAL A 160 -11.31 -15.59 -18.43
C VAL A 160 -10.61 -16.40 -17.32
N PRO A 161 -10.67 -15.98 -16.03
CA PRO A 161 -10.02 -16.67 -14.90
C PRO A 161 -10.48 -18.12 -14.65
N LEU A 162 -11.50 -18.60 -15.39
CA LEU A 162 -12.11 -19.92 -15.25
C LEU A 162 -11.47 -20.99 -16.16
N CYS A 163 -10.55 -20.59 -17.04
CA CYS A 163 -9.82 -21.51 -17.90
C CYS A 163 -8.35 -21.51 -17.48
N GLY A 164 -7.81 -22.69 -17.14
CA GLY A 164 -6.39 -22.85 -16.84
C GLY A 164 -5.47 -22.54 -18.04
N SER A 165 -4.19 -22.91 -17.94
CA SER A 165 -3.21 -22.64 -18.98
C SER A 165 -3.26 -23.68 -20.10
N GLY A 166 -3.58 -23.28 -21.35
CA GLY A 166 -3.49 -24.15 -22.52
C GLY A 166 -4.15 -23.59 -23.80
N PHE A 167 -3.58 -23.91 -24.97
CA PHE A 167 -4.08 -23.50 -26.30
C PHE A 167 -5.55 -23.89 -26.54
N TRP A 168 -5.96 -25.06 -26.05
CA TRP A 168 -7.34 -25.55 -26.16
C TRP A 168 -8.33 -24.81 -25.25
N CYS A 169 -7.87 -24.28 -24.11
CA CYS A 169 -8.67 -23.39 -23.25
C CYS A 169 -8.92 -22.04 -23.94
N ILE A 170 -7.92 -21.49 -24.63
CA ILE A 170 -8.02 -20.23 -25.39
C ILE A 170 -9.06 -20.31 -26.53
N LEU A 171 -9.23 -21.50 -27.14
CA LEU A 171 -10.17 -21.74 -28.23
C LEU A 171 -11.62 -21.88 -27.75
N ALA A 172 -11.87 -22.61 -26.66
CA ALA A 172 -13.19 -22.67 -26.01
C ALA A 172 -13.61 -21.30 -25.44
N ASP A 173 -12.65 -20.56 -24.90
CA ASP A 173 -12.79 -19.18 -24.45
C ASP A 173 -13.17 -18.26 -25.63
N SER A 174 -12.68 -18.49 -26.86
CA SER A 174 -13.03 -17.69 -28.06
C SER A 174 -14.53 -17.72 -28.44
N LEU A 175 -15.25 -18.78 -28.09
CA LEU A 175 -16.71 -18.83 -28.28
C LEU A 175 -17.48 -18.09 -27.17
N LEU A 176 -16.98 -18.13 -25.93
CA LEU A 176 -17.51 -17.33 -24.82
C LEU A 176 -17.19 -15.82 -25.01
N LYS A 177 -16.06 -15.52 -25.65
CA LYS A 177 -15.54 -14.18 -25.97
C LYS A 177 -16.43 -13.38 -26.92
N LEU A 178 -17.17 -14.01 -27.83
CA LEU A 178 -18.14 -13.29 -28.69
C LEU A 178 -19.28 -12.63 -27.89
N ALA A 179 -19.54 -13.08 -26.66
CA ALA A 179 -20.60 -12.54 -25.82
C ALA A 179 -20.08 -11.75 -24.59
N ILE A 180 -18.77 -11.73 -24.33
CA ILE A 180 -18.22 -11.08 -23.13
C ILE A 180 -18.49 -9.57 -23.10
N TYR A 181 -18.57 -8.95 -24.27
CA TYR A 181 -18.88 -7.52 -24.45
C TYR A 181 -20.37 -7.27 -24.71
N SER A 182 -21.24 -8.26 -24.54
CA SER A 182 -22.69 -8.03 -24.57
C SER A 182 -23.13 -7.28 -23.31
N ASN A 183 -24.13 -6.39 -23.46
CA ASN A 183 -24.68 -5.61 -22.36
C ASN A 183 -25.06 -6.50 -21.16
N PHE A 184 -25.70 -7.64 -21.42
CA PHE A 184 -26.09 -8.57 -20.36
C PHE A 184 -24.89 -9.02 -19.51
N ILE A 185 -23.78 -9.42 -20.14
CA ILE A 185 -22.62 -9.90 -19.40
C ILE A 185 -21.89 -8.74 -18.69
N GLN A 186 -21.77 -7.58 -19.33
CA GLN A 186 -21.14 -6.41 -18.72
C GLN A 186 -21.91 -5.88 -17.50
N GLU A 187 -23.25 -5.98 -17.52
CA GLU A 187 -24.11 -5.56 -16.40
C GLU A 187 -24.14 -6.55 -15.22
N HIS A 188 -23.75 -7.82 -15.44
CA HIS A 188 -23.93 -8.91 -14.46
C HIS A 188 -22.64 -9.63 -14.07
N LEU A 189 -21.51 -9.40 -14.74
CA LEU A 189 -20.25 -10.08 -14.46
C LEU A 189 -19.12 -9.08 -14.36
N ALA A 190 -18.69 -8.77 -13.13
CA ALA A 190 -17.66 -7.78 -12.87
C ALA A 190 -16.36 -8.05 -13.63
N PRO A 191 -15.81 -9.29 -13.68
CA PRO A 191 -14.60 -9.59 -14.44
C PRO A 191 -14.67 -9.23 -15.94
N ALA A 192 -15.87 -9.25 -16.53
CA ALA A 192 -16.06 -8.84 -17.93
C ALA A 192 -15.68 -7.37 -18.16
N GLY A 193 -15.75 -6.54 -17.12
CA GLY A 193 -15.36 -5.13 -17.15
C GLY A 193 -13.86 -4.88 -17.28
N TYR A 194 -13.00 -5.89 -17.17
CA TYR A 194 -11.55 -5.75 -17.44
C TYR A 194 -10.96 -6.84 -18.35
N ILE A 195 -11.80 -7.67 -18.96
CA ILE A 195 -11.34 -8.56 -20.03
C ILE A 195 -11.07 -7.72 -21.27
N ARG A 196 -9.86 -7.89 -21.81
CA ARG A 196 -9.37 -7.20 -23.00
C ARG A 196 -8.80 -8.25 -23.94
N ILE A 197 -9.38 -8.45 -25.09
CA ILE A 197 -8.90 -9.46 -26.04
C ILE A 197 -8.04 -8.76 -27.10
N PRO A 198 -6.73 -9.04 -27.20
CA PRO A 198 -5.84 -8.33 -28.13
C PRO A 198 -6.29 -8.37 -29.59
N THR A 199 -6.91 -9.47 -30.02
CA THR A 199 -7.40 -9.67 -31.39
C THR A 199 -8.81 -9.13 -31.62
N ASP A 200 -9.49 -8.63 -30.59
CA ASP A 200 -10.87 -8.17 -30.64
C ASP A 200 -11.05 -6.82 -29.91
N LEU A 201 -10.21 -5.85 -30.31
CA LEU A 201 -10.20 -4.52 -29.69
C LEU A 201 -11.35 -3.63 -30.14
N ALA A 202 -11.98 -3.94 -31.27
CA ALA A 202 -13.13 -3.19 -31.76
C ALA A 202 -14.33 -3.41 -30.82
N ASP A 203 -14.66 -4.68 -30.52
CA ASP A 203 -15.76 -4.99 -29.61
C ASP A 203 -15.40 -4.67 -28.16
N TYR A 204 -14.13 -4.84 -27.75
CA TYR A 204 -13.64 -4.35 -26.46
C TYR A 204 -13.92 -2.86 -26.25
N ARG A 205 -13.50 -1.99 -27.19
CA ARG A 205 -13.68 -0.53 -27.05
C ARG A 205 -15.14 -0.11 -27.11
N LYS A 206 -16.00 -0.91 -27.77
CA LYS A 206 -17.42 -0.61 -27.95
C LYS A 206 -18.29 -1.14 -26.80
N GLY A 207 -17.99 -2.33 -26.29
CA GLY A 207 -18.85 -3.05 -25.35
C GLY A 207 -18.24 -3.27 -23.97
N CYS A 208 -16.93 -3.13 -23.74
CA CYS A 208 -16.39 -3.19 -22.39
C CYS A 208 -16.69 -1.86 -21.64
N GLU A 209 -17.51 -1.92 -20.60
CA GLU A 209 -18.08 -0.71 -19.98
C GLU A 209 -17.15 -0.04 -18.97
N PHE A 210 -16.13 -0.74 -18.47
CA PHE A 210 -15.32 -0.26 -17.36
C PHE A 210 -13.86 0.04 -17.74
N LEU A 211 -13.07 -0.97 -18.12
CA LEU A 211 -11.63 -0.78 -18.33
C LEU A 211 -11.27 0.23 -19.43
N PRO A 212 -11.93 0.30 -20.61
CA PRO A 212 -11.66 1.36 -21.58
C PRO A 212 -11.89 2.77 -21.03
N VAL A 213 -12.87 2.93 -20.13
CA VAL A 213 -13.15 4.20 -19.47
C VAL A 213 -12.08 4.50 -18.41
N LEU A 214 -11.73 3.52 -17.59
CA LEU A 214 -10.70 3.64 -16.55
C LEU A 214 -9.29 3.87 -17.11
N ASN A 215 -8.95 3.25 -18.23
CA ASN A 215 -7.68 3.48 -18.93
C ASN A 215 -7.75 4.68 -19.88
N ASN A 216 -8.86 5.42 -19.82
CA ASN A 216 -9.12 6.62 -20.57
C ASN A 216 -9.06 6.43 -22.09
N GLU A 217 -9.16 5.19 -22.59
CA GLU A 217 -8.98 4.74 -23.98
C GLU A 217 -9.97 5.38 -24.96
N VAL A 218 -11.15 5.78 -24.45
CA VAL A 218 -12.25 6.30 -25.27
C VAL A 218 -12.35 7.83 -25.17
N HIS A 219 -12.45 8.40 -23.96
CA HIS A 219 -12.86 9.80 -23.78
C HIS A 219 -11.71 10.79 -23.55
N ARG A 220 -10.50 10.33 -23.16
CA ARG A 220 -9.36 11.21 -22.79
C ARG A 220 -9.74 12.28 -21.75
N ASN A 221 -10.51 11.91 -20.75
CA ASN A 221 -10.97 12.77 -19.68
C ASN A 221 -9.78 13.31 -18.86
N SER A 222 -9.59 14.63 -18.89
CA SER A 222 -8.48 15.32 -18.19
C SER A 222 -8.62 15.27 -16.67
N THR A 223 -9.84 15.16 -16.13
CA THR A 223 -10.08 15.08 -14.69
C THR A 223 -9.59 13.75 -14.14
N PHE A 224 -9.88 12.64 -14.84
CA PHE A 224 -9.42 11.30 -14.44
C PHE A 224 -7.89 11.25 -14.42
N LYS A 225 -7.26 11.72 -15.52
CA LYS A 225 -5.81 11.88 -15.60
C LYS A 225 -5.24 12.71 -14.44
N LYS A 226 -5.82 13.89 -14.17
CA LYS A 226 -5.34 14.78 -13.10
C LYS A 226 -5.42 14.13 -11.72
N ARG A 227 -6.51 13.41 -11.43
CA ARG A 227 -6.69 12.72 -10.16
C ARG A 227 -5.71 11.56 -10.00
N PHE A 228 -5.55 10.71 -11.04
CA PHE A 228 -4.57 9.62 -10.99
C PHE A 228 -3.13 10.14 -10.85
N ALA A 229 -2.76 11.17 -11.63
CA ALA A 229 -1.44 11.80 -11.55
C ALA A 229 -1.17 12.56 -10.22
N SER A 230 -2.20 12.79 -9.41
CA SER A 230 -2.07 13.46 -8.11
C SER A 230 -1.44 12.60 -7.02
N LEU A 231 -1.38 11.28 -7.23
CA LEU A 231 -0.76 10.34 -6.30
C LEU A 231 0.66 10.78 -5.92
N LYS A 232 1.02 10.59 -4.65
CA LYS A 232 2.38 10.73 -4.15
C LYS A 232 3.22 9.54 -4.56
N ASN A 233 2.70 8.33 -4.39
CA ASN A 233 3.34 7.09 -4.86
C ASN A 233 2.31 6.17 -5.52
N LEU A 234 2.73 5.55 -6.62
CA LEU A 234 2.05 4.43 -7.26
C LEU A 234 2.97 3.21 -7.15
N VAL A 235 2.63 2.28 -6.27
CA VAL A 235 3.41 1.07 -6.03
C VAL A 235 2.73 -0.09 -6.73
N LEU A 236 3.42 -0.71 -7.68
CA LEU A 236 2.88 -1.77 -8.52
C LEU A 236 3.65 -3.06 -8.25
N ILE A 237 3.02 -4.00 -7.56
CA ILE A 237 3.61 -5.28 -7.16
C ILE A 237 3.09 -6.38 -8.10
N MET A 238 4.01 -6.93 -8.89
CA MET A 238 3.79 -8.10 -9.74
C MET A 238 4.35 -9.34 -9.05
N PHE A 239 3.69 -10.47 -9.23
CA PHE A 239 4.12 -11.76 -8.70
C PHE A 239 4.79 -12.60 -9.80
N GLU A 240 5.97 -13.13 -9.52
CA GLU A 240 6.79 -13.83 -10.51
C GLU A 240 6.10 -15.07 -11.09
N LYS A 241 5.36 -15.81 -10.26
CA LYS A 241 4.67 -17.05 -10.64
C LYS A 241 3.15 -16.86 -10.77
N ASP A 242 2.72 -15.65 -11.11
CA ASP A 242 1.31 -15.36 -11.36
C ASP A 242 0.84 -16.04 -12.65
N GLU A 243 -0.09 -16.99 -12.50
CA GLU A 243 -0.77 -17.68 -13.60
C GLU A 243 -2.26 -17.29 -13.71
N ILE A 244 -2.75 -16.45 -12.78
CA ILE A 244 -4.15 -15.99 -12.77
C ILE A 244 -4.31 -14.80 -13.70
N LEU A 245 -3.35 -13.87 -13.67
CA LEU A 245 -3.32 -12.74 -14.58
C LEU A 245 -2.60 -13.13 -15.87
N VAL A 246 -3.34 -13.13 -16.97
CA VAL A 246 -2.78 -13.40 -18.30
C VAL A 246 -2.93 -12.15 -19.17
N PRO A 247 -1.85 -11.39 -19.45
CA PRO A 247 -0.48 -11.57 -18.99
C PRO A 247 -0.24 -10.96 -17.60
N LYS A 248 0.65 -11.54 -16.78
CA LYS A 248 0.94 -11.06 -15.41
C LYS A 248 1.48 -9.62 -15.35
N GLN A 249 2.14 -9.20 -16.42
CA GLN A 249 2.67 -7.84 -16.60
C GLN A 249 1.57 -6.77 -16.60
N THR A 250 0.29 -7.14 -16.69
CA THR A 250 -0.83 -6.23 -16.46
C THR A 250 -0.75 -5.54 -15.09
N SER A 251 -0.14 -6.20 -14.08
CA SER A 251 0.21 -5.63 -12.76
C SER A 251 1.07 -4.38 -12.86
N TRP A 252 1.84 -4.26 -13.93
CA TRP A 252 2.71 -3.15 -14.25
C TRP A 252 2.23 -2.35 -15.46
N PHE A 253 0.94 -2.42 -15.81
CA PHE A 253 0.37 -1.82 -17.03
C PHE A 253 0.98 -2.34 -18.36
N GLY A 254 1.75 -3.42 -18.32
CA GLY A 254 2.24 -4.11 -19.51
C GLY A 254 1.15 -4.97 -20.14
N TYR A 255 1.15 -5.09 -21.47
CA TYR A 255 0.12 -5.84 -22.18
C TYR A 255 0.56 -6.35 -23.55
N TYR A 256 -0.22 -7.25 -24.13
CA TYR A 256 -0.05 -7.69 -25.51
C TYR A 256 -0.17 -6.53 -26.50
N PRO A 257 0.58 -6.52 -27.63
CA PRO A 257 0.34 -5.57 -28.70
C PRO A 257 -1.05 -5.71 -29.31
N ASP A 258 -1.60 -4.60 -29.80
CA ASP A 258 -2.90 -4.59 -30.47
C ASP A 258 -2.90 -5.59 -31.66
N GLY A 259 -3.92 -6.43 -31.73
CA GLY A 259 -4.14 -7.42 -32.79
C GLY A 259 -3.42 -8.77 -32.62
N THR A 260 -2.66 -8.99 -31.55
CA THR A 260 -1.84 -10.22 -31.43
C THR A 260 -1.56 -10.63 -29.98
N PHE A 261 -1.35 -11.93 -29.75
CA PHE A 261 -0.88 -12.50 -28.49
C PHE A 261 0.66 -12.70 -28.48
N SER A 262 1.39 -11.86 -29.24
CA SER A 262 2.85 -11.93 -29.32
C SER A 262 3.53 -11.47 -28.03
N THR A 263 4.84 -11.20 -28.06
CA THR A 263 5.59 -10.75 -26.88
C THR A 263 4.94 -9.53 -26.21
N VAL A 264 4.68 -9.67 -24.91
CA VAL A 264 4.10 -8.63 -24.06
C VAL A 264 4.98 -7.38 -24.05
N LEU A 265 4.35 -6.22 -24.22
CA LEU A 265 4.99 -4.92 -24.12
C LEU A 265 5.04 -4.46 -22.65
N PRO A 266 6.16 -3.89 -22.20
CA PRO A 266 6.18 -3.12 -20.95
C PRO A 266 5.32 -1.85 -21.10
N ALA A 267 4.85 -1.28 -19.98
CA ALA A 267 4.01 -0.08 -19.99
C ALA A 267 4.60 1.05 -20.85
N GLN A 268 5.91 1.29 -20.76
CA GLN A 268 6.62 2.35 -21.46
C GLN A 268 6.54 2.27 -23.00
N LYS A 269 6.15 1.11 -23.54
CA LYS A 269 5.96 0.89 -24.99
C LYS A 269 4.49 0.89 -25.41
N THR A 270 3.56 1.08 -24.49
CA THR A 270 2.12 1.15 -24.79
C THR A 270 1.68 2.57 -25.09
N ASN A 271 0.64 2.75 -25.90
CA ASN A 271 0.08 4.09 -26.19
C ASN A 271 -0.45 4.78 -24.93
N LEU A 272 -1.00 4.01 -23.98
CA LEU A 272 -1.43 4.52 -22.66
C LEU A 272 -0.33 5.32 -21.95
N TYR A 273 0.91 4.84 -22.04
CA TYR A 273 2.05 5.51 -21.44
C TYR A 273 2.63 6.58 -22.36
N THR A 274 2.90 6.28 -23.63
CA THR A 274 3.64 7.20 -24.52
C THR A 274 2.87 8.49 -24.78
N GLU A 275 1.56 8.41 -24.87
CA GLU A 275 0.63 9.56 -25.00
C GLU A 275 0.08 10.02 -23.63
N ASP A 276 0.50 9.37 -22.54
CA ASP A 276 0.19 9.72 -21.16
C ASP A 276 -1.32 9.86 -20.87
N TRP A 277 -2.12 8.88 -21.29
CA TRP A 277 -3.59 8.95 -21.26
C TRP A 277 -4.17 9.12 -19.85
N ILE A 278 -3.53 8.52 -18.85
CA ILE A 278 -3.96 8.56 -17.45
C ILE A 278 -2.99 9.33 -16.54
N GLY A 279 -1.86 9.82 -17.06
CA GLY A 279 -0.82 10.46 -16.22
C GLY A 279 0.23 9.49 -15.68
N LEU A 280 0.26 8.24 -16.16
CA LEU A 280 1.23 7.22 -15.73
C LEU A 280 2.66 7.62 -16.08
N LYS A 281 2.91 8.17 -17.27
CA LYS A 281 4.23 8.64 -17.68
C LYS A 281 4.68 9.81 -16.81
N MET A 282 3.77 10.74 -16.53
CA MET A 282 4.05 11.86 -15.63
C MET A 282 4.45 11.41 -14.22
N LEU A 283 3.75 10.42 -13.65
CA LEU A 283 4.12 9.84 -12.36
C LEU A 283 5.47 9.14 -12.40
N ASP A 284 5.74 8.39 -13.47
CA ASP A 284 6.96 7.60 -13.63
C ASP A 284 8.20 8.50 -13.79
N GLU A 285 8.12 9.51 -14.67
CA GLU A 285 9.17 10.51 -14.86
C GLU A 285 9.42 11.35 -13.59
N ALA A 286 8.40 11.54 -12.75
CA ALA A 286 8.53 12.18 -11.44
C ALA A 286 9.10 11.23 -10.35
N GLY A 287 9.45 9.99 -10.69
CA GLY A 287 9.99 8.99 -9.76
C GLY A 287 8.98 8.44 -8.75
N LYS A 288 7.68 8.67 -8.98
CA LYS A 288 6.59 8.27 -8.08
C LYS A 288 6.06 6.86 -8.32
N VAL A 289 6.37 6.26 -9.48
CA VAL A 289 5.99 4.88 -9.78
C VAL A 289 7.07 3.91 -9.30
N LYS A 290 6.65 2.80 -8.70
CA LYS A 290 7.54 1.74 -8.20
C LYS A 290 7.09 0.41 -8.78
N PHE A 291 7.85 -0.10 -9.74
CA PHE A 291 7.64 -1.41 -10.34
C PHE A 291 8.38 -2.46 -9.51
N LEU A 292 7.66 -3.19 -8.66
CA LEU A 292 8.21 -4.17 -7.72
C LEU A 292 7.80 -5.58 -8.13
N ASN A 293 8.76 -6.50 -8.18
CA ASN A 293 8.52 -7.91 -8.50
C ASN A 293 8.83 -8.73 -7.27
N VAL A 294 7.89 -9.57 -6.86
CA VAL A 294 8.05 -10.44 -5.69
C VAL A 294 7.96 -11.90 -6.11
N SER A 295 8.68 -12.76 -5.40
CA SER A 295 8.53 -14.20 -5.56
C SER A 295 7.18 -14.65 -5.01
N GLY A 296 6.53 -15.59 -5.69
CA GLY A 296 5.27 -16.17 -5.23
C GLY A 296 4.26 -16.29 -6.36
N SER A 297 3.21 -17.08 -6.10
CA SER A 297 2.02 -17.17 -6.96
C SER A 297 1.12 -15.93 -6.76
N HIS A 298 0.02 -15.83 -7.50
CA HIS A 298 -0.90 -14.68 -7.38
C HIS A 298 -1.32 -14.41 -5.92
N LEU A 299 -1.02 -13.23 -5.39
CA LEU A 299 -1.24 -12.78 -4.00
C LEU A 299 -0.61 -13.64 -2.89
N GLU A 300 0.38 -14.46 -3.23
CA GLU A 300 1.20 -15.18 -2.26
C GLU A 300 2.42 -14.32 -1.92
N ILE A 301 2.39 -13.62 -0.79
CA ILE A 301 3.44 -12.68 -0.37
C ILE A 301 3.95 -13.03 1.03
N SER A 302 5.26 -13.02 1.22
CA SER A 302 5.84 -13.20 2.56
C SER A 302 5.72 -11.93 3.39
N THR A 303 5.67 -12.09 4.71
CA THR A 303 5.71 -10.95 5.65
C THR A 303 6.96 -10.08 5.45
N SER A 304 8.11 -10.68 5.08
CA SER A 304 9.34 -9.94 4.76
C SER A 304 9.18 -9.04 3.53
N GLU A 305 8.57 -9.54 2.45
CA GLU A 305 8.30 -8.74 1.25
C GLU A 305 7.21 -7.69 1.52
N MET A 306 6.22 -7.96 2.37
CA MET A 306 5.25 -6.94 2.81
C MET A 306 5.95 -5.80 3.57
N LYS A 307 6.78 -6.11 4.57
CA LYS A 307 7.54 -5.10 5.34
C LYS A 307 8.47 -4.28 4.45
N LYS A 308 9.06 -4.90 3.43
CA LYS A 308 9.98 -4.24 2.50
C LYS A 308 9.27 -3.36 1.47
N ASN A 309 8.15 -3.83 0.91
CA ASN A 309 7.55 -3.23 -0.29
C ASN A 309 6.24 -2.48 -0.03
N ILE A 310 5.57 -2.70 1.10
CA ILE A 310 4.27 -2.09 1.43
C ILE A 310 4.42 -1.10 2.59
N LEU A 311 4.98 -1.56 3.70
CA LEU A 311 5.08 -0.78 4.95
C LEU A 311 5.72 0.62 4.78
N PRO A 312 6.78 0.83 3.97
CA PRO A 312 7.38 2.16 3.81
C PRO A 312 6.45 3.22 3.24
N TYR A 313 5.33 2.82 2.63
CA TYR A 313 4.32 3.72 2.06
C TYR A 313 3.13 3.95 3.00
N LEU A 314 3.09 3.25 4.14
CA LEU A 314 2.06 3.38 5.17
C LEU A 314 2.56 4.13 6.41
N VAL A 315 3.87 4.20 6.61
CA VAL A 315 4.50 5.01 7.66
C VAL A 315 4.77 6.42 7.15
N ASP A 316 4.46 7.45 7.93
CA ASP A 316 4.95 8.78 7.63
C ASP A 316 6.42 8.88 8.06
N ASN A 317 7.32 9.01 7.09
CA ASN A 317 8.64 9.57 7.34
C ASN A 317 8.41 11.04 7.71
N ALA A 318 8.19 11.31 9.01
CA ALA A 318 8.46 12.64 9.55
C ALA A 318 9.86 12.98 9.04
N SER A 319 9.94 13.95 8.12
CA SER A 319 11.22 14.51 7.73
C SER A 319 11.84 14.95 9.04
N THR A 320 12.85 14.22 9.49
CA THR A 320 13.57 14.55 10.70
C THR A 320 14.31 15.83 10.34
N ILE A 321 13.64 16.97 10.52
CA ILE A 321 14.32 18.22 10.75
C ILE A 321 14.98 18.00 12.10
N VAL A 322 16.14 17.36 12.06
CA VAL A 322 17.12 17.48 13.13
C VAL A 322 17.52 18.95 13.07
N THR A 323 16.74 19.81 13.73
CA THR A 323 17.33 20.99 14.32
C THR A 323 18.41 20.44 15.23
N LYS A 324 19.65 20.46 14.75
CA LYS A 324 20.84 20.35 15.58
C LYS A 324 20.72 21.49 16.59
N SER A 325 19.99 21.30 17.69
CA SER A 325 20.31 22.03 18.90
C SER A 325 21.67 21.48 19.28
N ARG A 326 22.68 22.31 19.04
CA ARG A 326 24.07 22.06 19.40
C ARG A 326 24.10 21.83 20.91
N SER A 327 23.95 20.57 21.31
CA SER A 327 24.15 20.13 22.69
C SER A 327 25.62 20.37 22.99
N SER A 328 25.89 21.26 23.94
CA SER A 328 27.20 21.45 24.51
C SER A 328 27.70 20.12 25.07
N ASP A 329 28.89 19.72 24.64
CA ASP A 329 29.60 18.53 25.06
C ASP A 329 29.58 18.35 26.59
N LEU A 330 28.86 17.34 27.07
CA LEU A 330 28.99 16.79 28.41
C LEU A 330 29.30 15.29 28.28
N LEU A 331 30.56 14.97 28.61
CA LEU A 331 31.16 13.65 28.55
C LEU A 331 30.48 12.68 29.53
N TRP A 332 29.82 11.65 29.00
CA TRP A 332 29.39 10.50 29.79
C TRP A 332 30.58 9.55 30.03
N PRO A 333 30.65 8.87 31.20
CA PRO A 333 31.65 7.82 31.44
C PRO A 333 31.50 6.69 30.40
N SER A 334 32.63 6.18 29.89
CA SER A 334 32.68 5.15 28.83
C SER A 334 31.86 3.90 29.15
N SER A 335 31.81 3.50 30.42
CA SER A 335 31.07 2.30 30.87
C SER A 335 29.56 2.37 30.66
N VAL A 336 28.96 3.57 30.56
CA VAL A 336 27.51 3.72 30.33
C VAL A 336 27.17 3.70 28.84
N ARG A 337 28.12 4.12 27.98
CA ARG A 337 27.97 3.96 26.53
C ARG A 337 28.08 2.50 26.12
N ASP A 338 29.09 1.80 26.63
CA ASP A 338 29.35 0.41 26.26
C ASP A 338 28.16 -0.50 26.63
N PHE A 339 27.54 -0.30 27.80
CA PHE A 339 26.35 -1.06 28.22
C PHE A 339 25.12 -0.80 27.33
N ASN A 340 24.93 0.43 26.85
CA ASN A 340 23.80 0.78 26.00
C ASN A 340 23.96 0.24 24.58
N ASP A 341 25.18 0.26 24.05
CA ASP A 341 25.49 -0.28 22.72
C ASP A 341 25.42 -1.82 22.70
N GLU A 342 25.86 -2.48 23.78
CA GLU A 342 25.75 -3.94 23.95
C GLU A 342 24.30 -4.41 24.15
N PHE A 343 23.49 -3.64 24.89
CA PHE A 343 22.06 -3.91 25.07
C PHE A 343 21.27 -3.75 23.76
N ASN A 344 21.55 -2.71 22.98
CA ASN A 344 20.90 -2.50 21.68
C ASN A 344 21.31 -3.55 20.63
N GLY A 345 22.58 -3.98 20.63
CA GLY A 345 23.06 -5.07 19.78
C GLY A 345 22.39 -6.41 20.08
N ALA A 346 22.21 -6.75 21.36
CA ALA A 346 21.53 -7.97 21.77
C ALA A 346 20.03 -7.97 21.40
N VAL A 347 19.36 -6.81 21.43
CA VAL A 347 17.96 -6.67 21.01
C VAL A 347 17.81 -6.87 19.49
N GLU A 348 18.75 -6.37 18.68
CA GLU A 348 18.75 -6.62 17.23
C GLU A 348 19.04 -8.09 16.88
N GLU A 349 19.96 -8.76 17.58
CA GLU A 349 20.24 -10.19 17.37
C GLU A 349 19.06 -11.09 17.76
N ILE A 350 18.37 -10.77 18.86
CA ILE A 350 17.17 -11.52 19.31
C ILE A 350 16.00 -11.33 18.35
N LEU A 351 15.85 -10.15 17.72
CA LEU A 351 14.85 -9.87 16.69
C LEU A 351 15.14 -10.61 15.36
N GLN A 352 16.39 -10.91 15.06
CA GLN A 352 16.78 -11.67 13.86
C GLN A 352 16.66 -13.20 14.02
N LEU A 353 16.71 -13.71 15.25
CA LEU A 353 16.71 -15.17 15.52
C LEU A 353 15.31 -15.82 15.57
N HIS A 354 14.20 -15.05 15.53
CA HIS A 354 12.83 -15.59 15.72
C HIS A 354 11.85 -15.39 14.55
N THR A 355 12.29 -14.99 13.36
CA THR A 355 11.38 -14.92 12.20
C THR A 355 11.30 -16.26 11.49
N HIS A 356 10.35 -17.12 11.89
CA HIS A 356 9.81 -18.11 10.95
C HIS A 356 9.20 -17.34 9.78
N ALA A 357 9.60 -17.68 8.54
CA ALA A 357 9.07 -17.06 7.33
C ALA A 357 7.62 -17.51 7.13
N GLU A 358 6.69 -16.85 7.81
CA GLU A 358 5.26 -17.01 7.55
C GLU A 358 4.94 -16.38 6.19
N THR A 359 4.44 -17.21 5.29
CA THR A 359 3.85 -16.81 4.01
C THR A 359 2.37 -16.48 4.24
N ALA A 360 1.95 -15.26 3.94
CA ALA A 360 0.53 -14.92 3.94
C ALA A 360 -0.05 -15.28 2.56
N SER A 361 -0.94 -16.28 2.51
CA SER A 361 -1.81 -16.48 1.36
C SER A 361 -3.04 -15.62 1.53
N LEU A 362 -3.16 -14.55 0.74
CA LEU A 362 -4.33 -13.66 0.75
C LEU A 362 -5.50 -14.21 -0.07
N ARG A 363 -5.48 -15.51 -0.39
CA ARG A 363 -6.57 -16.17 -1.10
C ARG A 363 -7.48 -16.89 -0.12
N SER A 364 -8.78 -16.72 -0.29
CA SER A 364 -9.81 -17.57 0.31
C SER A 364 -10.05 -18.88 -0.46
N TRP A 365 -9.46 -19.08 -1.65
CA TRP A 365 -9.70 -20.26 -2.51
C TRP A 365 -8.41 -20.96 -2.96
N LYS A 366 -8.45 -22.30 -2.95
CA LYS A 366 -7.49 -23.19 -3.63
C LYS A 366 -8.18 -23.67 -4.92
N PHE A 367 -7.52 -23.49 -6.07
CA PHE A 367 -7.90 -24.20 -7.29
C PHE A 367 -7.39 -25.64 -7.22
#